data_AF-A0A9W7AY86-F1
#
_entry.id   AF-A0A9W7AY86-F1
#
_cell.length_a   1.000
_cell.length_b   1.000
_cell.length_c   1.000
_cell.angle_alpha   90.00
_cell.angle_beta   90.00
_cell.angle_gamma   90.00
#
_symmetry.space_group_name_H-M   'P 1'
#
loop_
_entity.id
_entity.type
_entity.pdbx_description
1 polymer ?
#
loop_
_entity_poly.entity_id
_entity_poly.type
_entity_poly.pdbx_seq_one_letter_code
_entity_poly.pdbx_strand_id
1 'polypeptide(L)'
;MKWHHYFRVYDRYLLPFRQKNIRPTLLEIGVFGGGSIDLWNYYFDGDVDIIGVDIDESVRSYDFGTDNIKILIGDQEDSDFWRQHEPLHMPGGVPGLDVVLDDGGHTMAQQLAAFDALWPSVKPGGMYMVEDTHTSYDQSYGGGYRKDGTFLEKAKGIVDFLHAHYMEEDVPKNVRIKARA
;
A
#
# COMPACT_ATOMS: atom_id res chain seq x y z
N MET A 1 -3.18 -17.89 7.56
CA MET A 1 -2.22 -18.50 6.61
C MET A 1 -2.40 -17.77 5.29
N LYS A 2 -1.46 -16.91 4.87
CA LYS A 2 -1.53 -16.20 3.58
C LYS A 2 -1.48 -17.19 2.42
N TRP A 3 -2.04 -16.82 1.28
CA TRP A 3 -2.06 -17.69 0.10
C TRP A 3 -0.65 -17.89 -0.45
N HIS A 4 -0.26 -19.15 -0.69
CA HIS A 4 1.10 -19.51 -1.11
C HIS A 4 1.59 -18.81 -2.39
N HIS A 5 0.68 -18.37 -3.27
CA HIS A 5 1.04 -17.72 -4.51
C HIS A 5 1.63 -16.31 -4.28
N TYR A 6 1.27 -15.64 -3.19
CA TYR A 6 1.80 -14.32 -2.87
C TYR A 6 3.29 -14.34 -2.56
N PHE A 7 3.81 -15.39 -1.91
CA PHE A 7 5.24 -15.45 -1.53
C PHE A 7 6.18 -15.34 -2.73
N ARG A 8 5.83 -15.95 -3.87
CA ARG A 8 6.64 -15.84 -5.10
C ARG A 8 6.62 -14.44 -5.69
N VAL A 9 5.49 -13.74 -5.58
CA VAL A 9 5.34 -12.36 -6.02
C VAL A 9 6.15 -11.44 -5.11
N TYR A 10 6.02 -11.61 -3.79
CA TYR A 10 6.79 -10.86 -2.81
C TYR A 10 8.29 -11.04 -2.99
N ASP A 11 8.78 -12.27 -3.02
CA ASP A 11 10.20 -12.54 -3.21
C ASP A 11 10.72 -11.84 -4.48
N ARG A 12 10.03 -12.01 -5.61
CA ARG A 12 10.44 -11.38 -6.88
C ARG A 12 10.54 -9.85 -6.80
N TYR A 13 9.57 -9.17 -6.20
CA TYR A 13 9.49 -7.71 -6.22
C TYR A 13 10.15 -7.03 -5.02
N LEU A 14 10.30 -7.74 -3.90
CA LEU A 14 10.93 -7.23 -2.68
C LEU A 14 12.42 -7.57 -2.60
N LEU A 15 12.89 -8.59 -3.32
CA LEU A 15 14.32 -8.96 -3.39
C LEU A 15 15.23 -7.77 -3.72
N PRO A 16 14.92 -6.85 -4.66
CA PRO A 16 15.75 -5.69 -4.91
C PRO A 16 15.90 -4.76 -3.69
N PHE A 17 14.90 -4.65 -2.83
CA PHE A 17 14.97 -3.81 -1.63
C PHE A 17 15.82 -4.44 -0.54
N ARG A 18 15.85 -5.77 -0.48
CA ARG A 18 16.72 -6.55 0.41
C ARG A 18 18.19 -6.56 -0.04
N GLN A 19 18.43 -6.54 -1.36
CA GLN A 19 19.78 -6.66 -1.93
C GLN A 19 20.48 -5.32 -2.14
N LYS A 20 19.73 -4.23 -2.28
CA LYS A 20 20.30 -2.88 -2.21
C LYS A 20 20.83 -2.73 -0.78
N ASN A 21 22.06 -2.26 -0.60
CA ASN A 21 22.61 -1.89 0.72
C ASN A 21 21.89 -0.64 1.26
N ILE A 22 20.57 -0.74 1.42
CA ILE A 22 19.65 0.26 1.93
C ILE A 22 18.80 -0.44 2.99
N ARG A 23 18.34 0.34 3.96
CA ARG A 23 17.31 -0.06 4.90
C ARG A 23 15.96 0.47 4.39
N PRO A 24 15.12 -0.36 3.75
CA PRO A 24 13.85 0.10 3.20
C PRO A 24 12.86 0.46 4.31
N THR A 25 11.97 1.39 4.02
CA THR A 25 10.77 1.65 4.83
C THR A 25 9.56 0.98 4.17
N LEU A 26 8.98 -0.01 4.84
CA LEU A 26 7.81 -0.76 4.41
C LEU A 26 6.59 -0.35 5.25
N LEU A 27 5.51 0.06 4.61
CA LEU A 27 4.21 0.24 5.25
C LEU A 27 3.27 -0.91 4.86
N GLU A 28 2.66 -1.56 5.84
CA GLU A 28 1.59 -2.55 5.65
C GLU A 28 0.29 -2.05 6.27
N ILE A 29 -0.78 -2.02 5.49
CA ILE A 29 -2.15 -1.82 5.97
C ILE A 29 -2.75 -3.20 6.19
N GLY A 30 -3.31 -3.45 7.38
CA GLY A 30 -3.78 -4.76 7.81
C GLY A 30 -2.71 -5.51 8.61
N VAL A 31 -2.60 -5.22 9.90
CA VAL A 31 -1.69 -5.95 10.81
C VAL A 31 -2.33 -7.27 11.25
N PHE A 32 -3.64 -7.25 11.52
CA PHE A 32 -4.43 -8.38 12.00
C PHE A 32 -3.74 -9.13 13.14
N GLY A 33 -3.21 -10.33 12.89
CA GLY A 33 -2.51 -11.16 13.88
C GLY A 33 -0.99 -10.97 13.95
N GLY A 34 -0.44 -9.98 13.24
CA GLY A 34 0.99 -9.62 13.27
C GLY A 34 1.94 -10.53 12.49
N GLY A 35 1.47 -11.67 11.97
CA GLY A 35 2.35 -12.66 11.34
C GLY A 35 3.05 -12.18 10.06
N SER A 36 2.46 -11.27 9.28
CA SER A 36 3.13 -10.66 8.12
C SER A 36 4.19 -9.65 8.54
N ILE A 37 3.94 -8.88 9.61
CA ILE A 37 4.92 -7.96 10.19
C ILE A 37 6.19 -8.72 10.61
N ASP A 38 6.05 -9.83 11.34
CA ASP A 38 7.18 -10.72 11.68
C ASP A 38 7.88 -11.29 10.43
N LEU A 39 7.09 -11.70 9.43
CA LEU A 39 7.62 -12.22 8.17
C LEU A 39 8.48 -11.17 7.46
N TRP A 40 8.04 -9.92 7.38
CA TRP A 40 8.83 -8.86 6.73
C TRP A 40 10.12 -8.59 7.48
N ASN A 41 10.06 -8.49 8.81
CA ASN A 41 11.24 -8.29 9.64
C ASN A 41 12.26 -9.42 9.42
N TYR A 42 11.79 -10.66 9.39
CA TYR A 42 12.62 -11.83 9.08
C TYR A 42 13.15 -11.82 7.64
N TYR A 43 12.30 -11.51 6.66
CA TYR A 43 12.66 -11.53 5.23
C TYR A 43 13.79 -10.55 4.90
N PHE A 44 13.79 -9.38 5.55
CA PHE A 44 14.82 -8.34 5.39
C PHE A 44 15.97 -8.49 6.39
N ASP A 45 16.10 -9.62 7.07
CA ASP A 45 17.18 -9.89 8.02
C ASP A 45 17.27 -8.82 9.15
N GLY A 46 16.13 -8.21 9.53
CA GLY A 46 16.02 -7.12 10.50
C GLY A 46 16.43 -5.73 9.99
N ASP A 47 16.89 -5.62 8.74
CA ASP A 47 17.32 -4.36 8.13
C ASP A 47 16.19 -3.73 7.31
N VAL A 48 15.10 -3.39 8.00
CA VAL A 48 13.90 -2.74 7.43
C VAL A 48 13.25 -1.90 8.52
N ASP A 49 12.65 -0.77 8.18
CA ASP A 49 11.74 -0.06 9.07
C ASP A 49 10.31 -0.38 8.64
N ILE A 50 9.50 -0.93 9.56
CA ILE A 50 8.14 -1.39 9.28
C ILE A 50 7.14 -0.48 9.97
N ILE A 51 6.12 -0.06 9.22
CA ILE A 51 4.98 0.69 9.72
C ILE A 51 3.72 -0.16 9.48
N GLY A 52 3.17 -0.73 10.55
CA GLY A 52 1.88 -1.43 10.51
C GLY A 52 0.72 -0.46 10.76
N VAL A 53 -0.32 -0.54 9.95
CA VAL A 53 -1.57 0.23 10.12
C VAL A 53 -2.73 -0.73 10.32
N ASP A 54 -3.50 -0.57 11.38
CA ASP A 54 -4.72 -1.36 11.61
C ASP A 54 -5.80 -0.52 12.30
N ILE A 55 -7.07 -0.88 12.09
CA ILE A 55 -8.20 -0.25 12.76
C ILE A 55 -8.44 -0.86 14.16
N ASP A 56 -8.05 -2.12 14.38
CA ASP A 56 -8.21 -2.79 15.66
C ASP A 56 -7.17 -2.32 16.67
N GLU A 57 -7.61 -1.63 17.74
CA GLU A 57 -6.70 -1.17 18.79
C GLU A 57 -5.94 -2.31 19.48
N SER A 58 -6.45 -3.55 19.43
CA SER A 58 -5.85 -4.69 20.10
C SER A 58 -4.42 -4.97 19.63
N VAL A 59 -4.09 -4.64 18.36
CA VAL A 59 -2.75 -4.89 17.80
C VAL A 59 -1.67 -4.00 18.43
N ARG A 60 -2.04 -2.92 19.15
CA ARG A 60 -1.09 -2.13 19.95
C ARG A 60 -0.42 -2.94 21.04
N SER A 61 -1.03 -4.04 21.48
CA SER A 61 -0.49 -4.90 22.53
C SER A 61 0.57 -5.87 22.03
N TYR A 62 0.79 -5.96 20.72
CA TYR A 62 1.78 -6.87 20.14
C TYR A 62 3.19 -6.37 20.42
N ASP A 63 4.00 -7.27 20.98
CA ASP A 63 5.43 -7.06 21.19
C ASP A 63 6.18 -7.86 20.13
N PHE A 64 6.77 -7.15 19.17
CA PHE A 64 7.60 -7.73 18.12
C PHE A 64 9.08 -7.84 18.54
N GLY A 65 9.44 -7.47 19.77
CA GLY A 65 10.78 -7.60 20.33
C GLY A 65 11.86 -6.75 19.65
N THR A 66 11.47 -5.72 18.90
CA THR A 66 12.36 -4.88 18.09
C THR A 66 11.87 -3.44 17.99
N ASP A 67 12.80 -2.50 17.80
CA ASP A 67 12.50 -1.05 17.72
C ASP A 67 12.25 -0.56 16.29
N ASN A 68 12.44 -1.41 15.27
CA ASN A 68 12.27 -1.05 13.87
C ASN A 68 10.83 -1.20 13.37
N ILE A 69 9.88 -1.47 14.27
CA ILE A 69 8.48 -1.70 13.96
C ILE A 69 7.62 -0.69 14.70
N LYS A 70 6.80 0.03 13.95
CA LYS A 70 5.86 1.03 14.49
C LYS A 70 4.43 0.65 14.10
N ILE A 71 3.54 0.61 15.09
CA ILE A 71 2.12 0.39 14.88
C ILE A 71 1.36 1.71 14.96
N LEU A 72 0.54 1.98 13.94
CA LEU A 72 -0.40 3.08 13.86
C LEU A 72 -1.81 2.51 13.91
N ILE A 73 -2.67 3.11 14.73
CA ILE A 73 -4.08 2.73 14.77
C ILE A 73 -4.92 3.78 14.06
N GLY A 74 -5.69 3.33 13.08
CA GLY A 74 -6.57 4.19 12.31
C GLY A 74 -7.28 3.44 11.18
N ASP A 75 -8.30 4.08 10.64
CA ASP A 75 -9.03 3.59 9.48
C ASP A 75 -8.30 4.01 8.20
N GLN A 76 -8.03 3.06 7.30
CA GLN A 76 -7.41 3.35 6.01
C GLN A 76 -8.29 4.18 5.07
N GLU A 77 -9.61 4.24 5.31
CA GLU A 77 -10.52 5.13 4.57
C GLU A 77 -10.47 6.57 5.10
N ASP A 78 -9.97 6.79 6.32
CA ASP A 78 -9.97 8.10 6.96
C ASP A 78 -8.86 9.01 6.43
N SER A 79 -9.26 10.01 5.66
CA SER A 79 -8.34 11.02 5.14
C SER A 79 -7.68 11.89 6.22
N ASP A 80 -8.31 12.09 7.38
CA ASP A 80 -7.71 12.82 8.51
C ASP A 80 -6.63 11.99 9.18
N PHE A 81 -6.84 10.68 9.33
CA PHE A 81 -5.81 9.76 9.80
C PHE A 81 -4.53 9.87 8.95
N TRP A 82 -4.65 9.82 7.61
CA TRP A 82 -3.49 9.96 6.73
C TRP A 82 -2.85 11.35 6.78
N ARG A 83 -3.65 12.43 6.91
CA ARG A 83 -3.11 13.79 7.10
C ARG A 83 -2.31 13.92 8.39
N GLN A 84 -2.79 13.34 9.49
CA GLN A 84 -2.08 13.35 10.77
C GLN A 84 -0.77 12.55 10.70
N HIS A 85 -0.73 11.54 9.84
CA HIS A 85 0.44 10.71 9.58
C HIS A 85 1.18 11.12 8.29
N GLU A 86 1.01 12.35 7.81
CA GLU A 86 1.82 12.91 6.72
C GLU A 86 3.35 12.79 6.94
N PRO A 87 3.92 12.68 8.17
CA PRO A 87 5.34 12.34 8.37
C PRO A 87 5.82 11.01 7.76
N LEU A 88 4.96 10.26 7.06
CA LEU A 88 5.40 9.26 6.06
C LEU A 88 6.26 9.89 4.94
N HIS A 89 6.33 11.22 4.88
CA HIS A 89 7.34 11.97 4.14
C HIS A 89 8.56 12.27 5.02
N MET A 90 9.75 12.14 4.43
CA MET A 90 11.02 12.64 4.99
C MET A 90 10.98 14.17 5.17
N PRO A 91 11.86 14.76 6.00
CA PRO A 91 11.95 16.21 6.17
C PRO A 91 11.97 16.95 4.82
N GLY A 92 11.11 17.96 4.70
CA GLY A 92 10.93 18.72 3.45
C GLY A 92 9.91 18.12 2.47
N GLY A 93 9.10 17.15 2.89
CA GLY A 93 8.01 16.60 2.08
C GLY A 93 8.44 15.57 1.04
N VAL A 94 9.65 15.02 1.18
CA VAL A 94 10.19 14.02 0.25
C VAL A 94 9.55 12.66 0.56
N PRO A 95 9.11 11.87 -0.44
CA PRO A 95 8.56 10.52 -0.22
C PRO A 95 9.44 9.66 0.70
N GLY A 96 8.87 9.09 1.75
CA GLY A 96 9.60 8.30 2.75
C GLY A 96 9.47 6.78 2.58
N LEU A 97 8.52 6.31 1.77
CA LEU A 97 8.18 4.88 1.70
C LEU A 97 8.83 4.20 0.49
N ASP A 98 9.53 3.09 0.73
CA ASP A 98 10.06 2.23 -0.33
C ASP A 98 8.99 1.25 -0.83
N VAL A 99 8.19 0.72 0.10
CA VAL A 99 7.13 -0.24 -0.19
C VAL A 99 5.87 0.12 0.61
N VAL A 100 4.73 0.08 -0.06
CA VAL A 100 3.40 0.05 0.57
C VAL A 100 2.73 -1.26 0.19
N LEU A 101 2.18 -1.97 1.17
CA LEU A 101 1.36 -3.16 1.01
C LEU A 101 -0.04 -2.89 1.60
N ASP A 102 -1.06 -2.83 0.75
CA ASP A 102 -2.46 -2.66 1.16
C ASP A 102 -3.13 -4.04 1.23
N ASP A 103 -3.22 -4.57 2.45
CA ASP A 103 -3.84 -5.86 2.80
C ASP A 103 -4.88 -5.66 3.93
N GLY A 104 -5.56 -4.51 3.94
CA GLY A 104 -6.47 -4.11 5.01
C GLY A 104 -7.91 -4.61 4.82
N GLY A 105 -8.90 -3.71 4.83
CA GLY A 105 -10.32 -4.10 4.79
C GLY A 105 -10.88 -4.49 3.41
N HIS A 106 -10.12 -4.23 2.34
CA HIS A 106 -10.38 -4.59 0.94
C HIS A 106 -11.68 -4.05 0.31
N THR A 107 -12.44 -3.18 0.99
CA THR A 107 -13.55 -2.47 0.33
C THR A 107 -13.00 -1.49 -0.70
N MET A 108 -13.77 -1.20 -1.74
CA MET A 108 -13.32 -0.30 -2.79
C MET A 108 -13.03 1.10 -2.26
N ALA A 109 -13.83 1.59 -1.31
CA ALA A 109 -13.59 2.89 -0.68
C ALA A 109 -12.24 2.92 0.06
N GLN A 110 -11.98 1.89 0.87
CA GLN A 110 -10.73 1.72 1.60
C GLN A 110 -9.49 1.63 0.70
N GLN A 111 -9.48 0.76 -0.32
CA GLN A 111 -8.34 0.62 -1.23
C GLN A 111 -8.10 1.89 -2.06
N LEU A 112 -9.17 2.56 -2.51
CA LEU A 112 -9.06 3.79 -3.29
C LEU A 112 -8.53 4.95 -2.45
N ALA A 113 -9.08 5.14 -1.24
CA ALA A 113 -8.72 6.21 -0.32
C ALA A 113 -7.26 6.05 0.15
N ALA A 114 -6.87 4.85 0.58
CA ALA A 114 -5.49 4.56 0.99
C ALA A 114 -4.51 4.80 -0.16
N PHE A 115 -4.80 4.31 -1.38
CA PHE A 115 -3.94 4.56 -2.53
C PHE A 115 -3.78 6.06 -2.83
N ASP A 116 -4.86 6.83 -2.83
CA ASP A 116 -4.80 8.27 -3.09
C ASP A 116 -4.04 9.05 -2.02
N ALA A 117 -4.08 8.58 -0.78
CA ALA A 117 -3.37 9.19 0.34
C ALA A 117 -1.88 8.85 0.32
N LEU A 118 -1.52 7.59 0.04
CA LEU A 118 -0.18 7.06 0.25
C LEU A 118 0.69 7.03 -1.01
N TRP A 119 0.11 6.97 -2.21
CA TRP A 119 0.89 6.97 -3.46
C TRP A 119 1.88 8.16 -3.57
N PRO A 120 1.52 9.40 -3.15
CA PRO A 120 2.46 10.52 -3.12
C PRO A 120 3.68 10.29 -2.21
N SER A 121 3.52 9.48 -1.16
CA SER A 121 4.57 9.16 -0.18
C SER A 121 5.51 8.03 -0.63
N VAL A 122 5.24 7.38 -1.77
CA VAL A 122 6.09 6.31 -2.34
C VAL A 122 7.26 6.91 -3.13
N LYS A 123 8.48 6.49 -2.77
CA LYS A 123 9.73 6.94 -3.40
C LYS A 123 9.76 6.63 -4.90
N PRO A 124 10.45 7.45 -5.73
CA PRO A 124 10.83 7.02 -7.07
C PRO A 124 11.60 5.69 -7.02
N GLY A 125 11.13 4.70 -7.78
CA GLY A 125 11.66 3.33 -7.71
C GLY A 125 11.15 2.49 -6.53
N GLY A 126 10.27 3.04 -5.70
CA GLY A 126 9.46 2.33 -4.72
C GLY A 126 8.23 1.67 -5.35
N MET A 127 7.41 1.03 -4.52
CA MET A 127 6.29 0.21 -4.97
C MET A 127 5.06 0.34 -4.07
N TYR A 128 3.87 0.27 -4.68
CA TYR A 128 2.59 0.10 -3.99
C TYR A 128 1.97 -1.22 -4.45
N MET A 129 1.72 -2.14 -3.53
CA MET A 129 1.12 -3.46 -3.76
C MET A 129 -0.27 -3.49 -3.11
N VAL A 130 -1.24 -4.12 -3.78
CA VAL A 130 -2.61 -4.25 -3.28
C VAL A 130 -3.00 -5.72 -3.33
N GLU A 131 -3.32 -6.30 -2.17
CA GLU A 131 -3.81 -7.66 -2.06
C GLU A 131 -5.32 -7.73 -2.35
N ASP A 132 -5.79 -8.95 -2.62
CA ASP A 132 -7.22 -9.28 -2.68
C ASP A 132 -8.07 -8.43 -3.63
N THR A 133 -7.46 -7.96 -4.73
CA THR A 133 -8.15 -7.21 -5.80
C THR A 133 -9.34 -7.91 -6.45
N HIS A 134 -9.54 -9.21 -6.16
CA HIS A 134 -10.75 -9.93 -6.55
C HIS A 134 -12.02 -9.29 -5.96
N THR A 135 -11.93 -8.58 -4.82
CA THR A 135 -13.03 -7.82 -4.21
C THR A 135 -13.55 -6.69 -5.11
N SER A 136 -12.76 -6.25 -6.11
CA SER A 136 -13.25 -5.34 -7.15
C SER A 136 -14.41 -5.91 -7.98
N TYR A 137 -14.64 -7.22 -7.94
CA TYR A 137 -15.78 -7.87 -8.60
C TYR A 137 -16.93 -8.21 -7.65
N ASP A 138 -16.74 -8.08 -6.33
CA ASP A 138 -17.70 -8.48 -5.31
C ASP A 138 -18.54 -7.29 -4.82
N GLN A 139 -19.86 -7.36 -4.98
CA GLN A 139 -20.78 -6.30 -4.58
C GLN A 139 -20.73 -5.97 -3.09
N SER A 140 -20.43 -6.95 -2.22
CA SER A 140 -20.34 -6.76 -0.77
C SER A 140 -19.19 -5.86 -0.35
N TYR A 141 -18.14 -5.78 -1.18
CA TYR A 141 -16.98 -4.89 -1.00
C TYR A 141 -17.11 -3.59 -1.81
N GLY A 142 -18.28 -3.34 -2.41
CA GLY A 142 -18.50 -2.21 -3.31
C GLY A 142 -18.05 -2.46 -4.75
N GLY A 143 -17.62 -3.68 -5.09
CA GLY A 143 -17.21 -4.12 -6.41
C GLY A 143 -18.35 -4.37 -7.42
N GLY A 144 -17.95 -4.80 -8.62
CA GLY A 144 -18.81 -5.22 -9.71
C GLY A 144 -18.07 -5.27 -11.05
N TYR A 145 -18.52 -6.12 -11.98
CA TYR A 145 -17.90 -6.22 -13.31
C TYR A 145 -17.93 -4.87 -14.04
N ARG A 146 -16.74 -4.33 -14.34
CA ARG A 146 -16.55 -3.00 -14.97
C ARG A 146 -17.24 -1.86 -14.22
N LYS A 147 -17.38 -1.99 -12.91
CA LYS A 147 -18.01 -0.96 -12.10
C LYS A 147 -17.02 0.17 -11.86
N ASP A 148 -17.43 1.39 -12.18
CA ASP A 148 -16.69 2.61 -11.85
C ASP A 148 -16.49 2.72 -10.33
N GLY A 149 -15.34 3.27 -9.93
CA GLY A 149 -15.00 3.40 -8.50
C GLY A 149 -14.58 2.08 -7.85
N THR A 150 -14.07 1.12 -8.62
CA THR A 150 -13.34 -0.04 -8.09
C THR A 150 -11.84 0.16 -8.23
N PHE A 151 -11.06 -0.52 -7.39
CA PHE A 151 -9.60 -0.43 -7.46
C PHE A 151 -9.06 -0.93 -8.81
N LEU A 152 -9.60 -2.01 -9.37
CA LEU A 152 -9.18 -2.50 -10.69
C LEU A 152 -9.48 -1.53 -11.84
N GLU A 153 -10.63 -0.83 -11.84
CA GLU A 153 -10.87 0.20 -12.86
C GLU A 153 -9.91 1.40 -12.69
N LYS A 154 -9.54 1.76 -11.46
CA LYS A 154 -8.48 2.75 -11.22
C LYS A 154 -7.12 2.28 -11.75
N ALA A 155 -6.73 1.05 -11.47
CA ALA A 155 -5.46 0.48 -11.93
C ALA A 155 -5.38 0.45 -13.47
N LYS A 156 -6.47 0.07 -14.15
CA LYS A 156 -6.56 0.14 -15.62
C LYS A 156 -6.38 1.58 -16.11
N GLY A 157 -7.07 2.53 -15.48
CA GLY A 157 -6.89 3.93 -15.82
C GLY A 157 -5.44 4.41 -15.63
N ILE A 158 -4.73 3.96 -14.59
CA ILE A 158 -3.30 4.27 -14.43
C ILE A 158 -2.48 3.71 -15.60
N VAL A 159 -2.77 2.48 -16.04
CA VAL A 159 -2.14 1.89 -17.24
C VAL A 159 -2.43 2.75 -18.47
N ASP A 160 -3.67 3.18 -18.67
CA ASP A 160 -4.05 4.05 -19.79
C ASP A 160 -3.30 5.38 -19.73
N PHE A 161 -3.21 6.01 -18.55
CA PHE A 161 -2.47 7.25 -18.34
C PHE A 161 -0.98 7.11 -18.69
N LEU A 162 -0.34 5.99 -18.33
CA LEU A 162 1.06 5.73 -18.69
C LEU A 162 1.28 5.58 -20.21
N HIS A 163 0.23 5.22 -20.95
CA HIS A 163 0.25 5.04 -22.41
C HIS A 163 -0.46 6.17 -23.15
N ALA A 164 -0.82 7.25 -22.45
CA ALA A 164 -1.59 8.37 -22.98
C ALA A 164 -0.99 8.96 -24.26
N HIS A 165 0.34 9.00 -24.36
CA HIS A 165 1.04 9.54 -25.54
C HIS A 165 0.89 8.69 -26.81
N TYR A 166 0.34 7.48 -26.70
CA TYR A 166 -0.02 6.63 -27.85
C TYR A 166 -1.50 6.75 -28.25
N MET A 167 -2.31 7.50 -27.50
CA MET A 167 -3.74 7.63 -27.74
C MET A 167 -4.05 8.90 -28.57
N GLU A 168 -4.97 8.78 -29.53
CA GLU A 168 -5.52 9.94 -30.25
C GLU A 168 -6.64 10.63 -29.46
N GLU A 169 -7.19 9.95 -28.45
CA GLU A 169 -8.29 10.40 -27.59
C GLU A 169 -7.77 10.99 -26.26
N ASP A 170 -8.54 11.91 -25.66
CA ASP A 170 -8.23 12.46 -24.34
C ASP A 170 -8.26 11.34 -23.28
N VAL A 171 -7.23 11.32 -22.42
CA VAL A 171 -7.16 10.37 -21.29
C VAL A 171 -8.38 10.54 -20.38
N PRO A 172 -9.06 9.45 -20.00
CA PRO A 172 -10.17 9.49 -19.06
C PRO A 172 -9.84 10.25 -17.76
N LYS A 173 -10.70 11.23 -17.40
CA LYS A 173 -10.54 12.10 -16.22
C LYS A 173 -10.60 11.39 -14.87
N ASN A 174 -10.97 10.11 -14.85
CA ASN A 174 -11.04 9.28 -13.64
C ASN A 174 -9.65 8.91 -13.09
N VAL A 175 -8.58 9.21 -13.82
CA VAL A 175 -7.19 8.99 -13.38
C VAL A 175 -6.61 10.31 -12.88
N ARG A 176 -7.04 10.72 -11.70
CA ARG A 176 -6.32 11.76 -10.95
C ARG A 176 -5.29 11.09 -10.05
N ILE A 177 -4.20 10.63 -10.63
CA ILE A 177 -2.98 10.50 -9.83
C ILE A 177 -2.62 11.95 -9.50
N LYS A 178 -2.66 12.37 -8.23
CA LYS A 178 -2.16 13.70 -7.86
C LYS A 178 -0.73 13.78 -8.39
N ALA A 179 -0.55 14.57 -9.44
CA ALA A 179 0.75 14.73 -10.07
C ALA A 179 1.72 15.26 -9.01
N ARG A 180 2.93 14.70 -9.01
CA ARG A 180 4.05 15.21 -8.23
C ARG A 180 4.23 16.69 -8.59
N ALA A 181 4.12 17.58 -7.61
CA ALA A 181 4.53 18.97 -7.78
C ALA A 181 6.05 19.05 -7.94
#